data_AF-T1GIP1-F1
#
_entry.id   AF-T1GIP1-F1
#
_cell.length_a   1.000
_cell.length_b   1.000
_cell.length_c   1.000
_cell.angle_alpha   90.00
_cell.angle_beta   90.00
_cell.angle_gamma   90.00
#
_symmetry.space_group_name_H-M   'P 1'
#
loop_
_entity.id
_entity.type
_entity.pdbx_description
1 polymer ?
#
loop_
_entity_poly.entity_id
_entity_poly.type
_entity_poly.pdbx_seq_one_letter_code
_entity_poly.pdbx_strand_id
1 'polypeptide(L)' 'MTTKCRHIEKVEPSSIRLILEKSVNKCSICENGGPNLWLCLEANCLQIGCSEAHKDHSTMHFQVTRNKK' A
#
# COMPACT_ATOMS: atom_id res chain seq x y z
N MET A 1 16.95 16.27 -4.43
CA MET A 1 16.12 16.95 -3.42
C MET A 1 14.92 16.06 -3.15
N THR A 2 14.88 15.38 -2.00
CA THR A 2 13.73 14.53 -1.63
C THR A 2 12.68 15.39 -0.96
N THR A 3 11.74 15.91 -1.76
CA THR A 3 10.57 16.64 -1.24
C THR A 3 9.72 15.67 -0.43
N LYS A 4 9.66 15.87 0.90
CA LYS A 4 8.70 15.17 1.75
C LYS A 4 7.30 15.44 1.20
N CYS A 5 6.60 14.39 0.82
CA CYS A 5 5.23 14.49 0.35
C CYS A 5 4.35 14.92 1.52
N ARG A 6 3.53 15.96 1.37
CA ARG A 6 2.58 16.44 2.42
C ARG A 6 1.61 15.35 2.91
N HIS A 7 1.46 14.28 2.14
CA HIS A 7 0.67 13.12 2.54
C HIS A 7 1.34 12.27 3.63
N ILE A 8 2.68 12.32 3.75
CA ILE A 8 3.44 11.52 4.73
C ILE A 8 3.09 11.89 6.18
N GLU A 9 2.70 13.14 6.42
CA GLU A 9 2.31 13.63 7.74
C GLU A 9 0.98 13.03 8.22
N LYS A 10 0.18 12.51 7.30
CA LYS A 10 -1.12 11.86 7.59
C LYS A 10 -1.03 10.33 7.64
N VAL A 11 0.16 9.77 7.46
CA VAL A 11 0.36 8.32 7.47
C VAL A 11 0.35 7.81 8.89
N GLU A 12 -0.47 6.80 9.16
CA GLU A 12 -0.53 6.10 10.43
C GLU A 12 0.59 5.05 10.52
N PRO A 13 1.62 5.24 11.38
CA PRO A 13 2.77 4.32 11.47
C PRO A 13 2.40 2.93 12.00
N SER A 14 1.24 2.80 12.64
CA SER A 14 0.65 1.54 13.09
C SER A 14 0.42 0.56 11.93
N SER A 15 -0.05 1.05 10.77
CA SER A 15 -0.25 0.22 9.57
C SER A 15 1.06 -0.36 9.03
N ILE A 16 2.14 0.43 9.08
CA ILE A 16 3.48 0.01 8.63
C ILE A 16 4.03 -1.08 9.55
N ARG A 17 3.91 -0.89 10.87
CA ARG A 17 4.38 -1.86 11.86
C ARG A 17 3.69 -3.21 11.73
N LEU A 18 2.37 -3.22 11.53
CA LEU A 18 1.60 -4.46 11.35
C LEU A 18 2.11 -5.31 10.20
N ILE A 19 2.58 -4.70 9.12
CA ILE A 19 3.05 -5.42 7.94
C ILE A 19 4.49 -5.90 8.10
N LEU A 20 5.33 -5.10 8.76
CA LEU A 20 6.66 -5.53 9.18
C LEU A 20 6.56 -6.73 10.13
N GLU A 21 5.68 -6.69 11.12
CA GLU A 21 5.45 -7.80 12.05
C GLU A 21 4.87 -9.03 11.34
N LYS A 22 3.86 -8.85 10.50
CA LYS A 22 3.23 -9.98 9.78
C LYS A 22 4.04 -10.51 8.61
N SER A 23 5.19 -9.88 8.28
CA SER A 23 6.02 -10.24 7.12
C SER A 23 5.20 -10.44 5.84
N VAL A 24 4.20 -9.58 5.63
CA VAL A 24 3.25 -9.77 4.53
C VAL A 24 3.95 -9.46 3.22
N ASN A 25 4.18 -10.50 2.44
CA ASN A 25 4.96 -10.46 1.21
C ASN A 25 4.13 -10.85 -0.01
N LYS A 26 2.79 -10.72 0.08
CA LYS A 26 1.84 -11.09 -0.98
C LYS A 26 0.80 -10.01 -1.19
N CYS A 27 0.40 -9.86 -2.45
CA CYS A 27 -0.68 -8.99 -2.89
C CYS A 27 -2.02 -9.47 -2.34
N SER A 28 -2.82 -8.58 -1.74
CA SER A 28 -4.10 -8.99 -1.10
C SER A 28 -5.19 -9.42 -2.09
N ILE A 29 -5.00 -9.17 -3.39
CA ILE A 29 -6.00 -9.46 -4.43
C ILE A 29 -5.66 -10.72 -5.22
N CYS A 30 -4.40 -10.88 -5.65
CA CYS A 30 -3.98 -12.01 -6.46
C CYS A 30 -2.94 -12.89 -5.78
N GLU A 31 -2.62 -12.63 -4.51
CA GLU A 31 -1.69 -13.39 -3.67
C GLU A 31 -0.26 -13.51 -4.24
N ASN A 32 0.03 -12.73 -5.28
CA ASN A 32 1.32 -12.76 -5.93
C ASN A 32 2.38 -12.20 -4.97
N GLY A 33 3.44 -12.96 -4.76
CA GLY A 33 4.52 -12.61 -3.85
C GLY A 33 5.74 -12.09 -4.59
N GLY A 34 6.52 -11.23 -3.94
CA GLY A 34 7.79 -10.75 -4.49
C GLY A 34 8.17 -9.32 -4.07
N PRO A 35 9.29 -8.80 -4.61
CA PRO A 35 9.82 -7.47 -4.26
C PRO A 35 9.03 -6.29 -4.86
N ASN A 36 8.00 -6.54 -5.68
CA ASN A 36 7.22 -5.52 -6.40
C ASN A 36 5.81 -5.37 -5.83
N LEU A 37 5.75 -5.09 -4.53
CA LEU A 37 4.51 -4.89 -3.79
C LEU A 37 4.50 -3.50 -3.15
N TRP A 38 3.32 -2.88 -3.13
CA TRP A 38 3.07 -1.58 -2.54
C TRP A 38 2.06 -1.70 -1.41
N LEU A 39 2.37 -1.04 -0.30
CA LEU A 39 1.46 -0.89 0.81
C LEU A 39 0.70 0.42 0.72
N CYS A 40 -0.61 0.37 0.92
CA CYS A 40 -1.41 1.55 1.22
C CYS A 40 -1.06 2.10 2.62
N LEU A 41 -0.68 3.38 2.68
CA LEU A 41 -0.31 4.08 3.91
C LEU A 41 -1.46 4.88 4.54
N GLU A 42 -2.69 4.67 4.07
CA GLU A 42 -3.86 5.37 4.59
C GLU A 42 -4.26 4.83 5.98
N ALA A 43 -4.82 5.70 6.82
CA ALA A 43 -5.31 5.33 8.15
C ALA A 43 -6.34 4.20 8.06
N ASN A 44 -6.14 3.12 8.81
CA ASN A 44 -6.97 1.90 8.78
C ASN A 44 -6.98 1.13 7.45
N CYS A 45 -6.04 1.40 6.53
CA CYS A 45 -5.86 0.60 5.33
C CYS A 45 -4.59 -0.26 5.41
N LEU A 46 -4.74 -1.58 5.28
CA LEU A 46 -3.64 -2.56 5.29
C LEU A 46 -3.57 -3.33 3.97
N GLN A 47 -4.08 -2.74 2.89
CA GLN A 47 -4.09 -3.36 1.58
C GLN A 47 -2.70 -3.33 0.94
N ILE A 48 -2.29 -4.49 0.44
CA ILE A 48 -1.05 -4.64 -0.32
C ILE A 48 -1.41 -4.87 -1.77
N GLY A 49 -1.06 -3.90 -2.61
CA GLY A 49 -1.23 -3.93 -4.04
C GLY A 49 0.05 -4.36 -4.75
N CYS A 50 -0.11 -4.98 -5.90
CA CYS A 50 0.98 -5.27 -6.80
C CYS A 50 1.35 -4.01 -7.60
N SER A 51 2.63 -3.82 -7.90
CA SER A 51 3.09 -2.77 -8.82
C SER A 51 2.64 -3.01 -10.28
N GLU A 52 2.99 -2.06 -11.14
CA GLU A 52 2.91 -2.13 -12.61
C GLU A 52 3.63 -3.36 -13.18
N ALA A 53 4.60 -3.90 -12.45
CA ALA A 53 5.27 -5.16 -12.76
C ALA A 53 4.31 -6.36 -12.90
N HIS A 54 3.08 -6.26 -12.39
CA HIS A 54 2.06 -7.31 -12.51
C HIS A 54 0.74 -6.77 -13.04
N LYS A 55 -0.16 -6.35 -12.15
CA LYS A 55 -1.53 -5.94 -12.48
C LYS A 55 -1.89 -4.56 -11.96
N ASP A 56 -0.91 -3.84 -11.40
CA ASP A 56 -1.07 -2.47 -10.90
C ASP A 56 -2.26 -2.31 -9.93
N HIS A 57 -2.44 -3.33 -9.07
CA HIS A 57 -3.50 -3.34 -8.06
C HIS A 57 -3.34 -2.20 -7.06
N SER A 58 -2.12 -1.67 -6.87
CA SER A 58 -1.86 -0.48 -6.05
C SER A 58 -2.62 0.75 -6.59
N THR A 59 -2.59 0.99 -7.90
CA THR A 59 -3.28 2.11 -8.55
C THR A 59 -4.79 1.90 -8.56
N MET A 60 -5.26 0.69 -8.85
CA MET A 60 -6.69 0.37 -8.78
C MET A 60 -7.23 0.59 -7.36
N HIS A 61 -6.50 0.11 -6.35
CA HIS A 61 -6.83 0.35 -4.95
C HIS A 61 -6.85 1.84 -4.63
N PHE A 62 -5.82 2.60 -5.03
CA PHE A 62 -5.77 4.05 -4.81
C PHE A 62 -6.98 4.77 -5.43
N GLN A 63 -7.39 4.42 -6.64
CA GLN A 63 -8.58 5.01 -7.27
C GLN A 63 -9.85 4.68 -6.49
N VAL A 64 -10.06 3.42 -6.09
CA VAL A 64 -11.25 3.02 -5.33
C VAL A 64 -11.30 3.72 -3.98
N THR A 65 -10.19 3.74 -3.25
CA THR A 65 -10.12 4.33 -1.91
C THR A 65 -10.30 5.85 -1.97
N ARG A 66 -9.73 6.52 -2.98
CA ARG A 66 -9.94 7.96 -3.19
C ARG A 66 -11.40 8.31 -3.54
N ASN A 67 -12.13 7.43 -4.23
CA ASN A 67 -13.55 7.64 -4.55
C ASN A 67 -14.50 7.39 -3.37
N LYS A 68 -14.01 6.85 -2.24
CA LYS A 68 -14.82 6.61 -1.04
C LYS A 68 -14.85 7.80 -0.05
N LYS A 69 -14.34 8.96 -0.45
CA LYS A 69 -14.20 10.16 0.38
C LYS A 69 -15.03 11.31 -0.18
#